data_AF-D9S120-F1
#
_entry.id   AF-D9S120-F1
#
_cell.length_a   1.000
_cell.length_b   1.000
_cell.length_c   1.000
_cell.angle_alpha   90.00
_cell.angle_beta   90.00
_cell.angle_gamma   90.00
#
_symmetry.space_group_name_H-M   'P 1'
#
loop_
_entity.id
_entity.type
_entity.pdbx_description
1 polymer ?
#
loop_
_entity_poly.entity_id
_entity_poly.type
_entity_poly.pdbx_seq_one_letter_code
_entity_poly.pdbx_strand_id
1 'polypeptide(L)'
;MQRWSSWSEMEDQYREGALALKTARDRLKDEDYQRTIADREIMGSMIRDLEDTARVLKRKVLYEFGSLSEDELALLTDRQRQIAELRQRYSYREIAEKTGLAVNTVFYIYQQAVRKLKQAKRKKKEGIPPGLSPQQKEIYVLYSRGVKPKEIASKLNISREVVYVQLNRIKSLTKI
;
A
#
# COMPACT_ATOMS: atom_id res chain seq x y z
N MET A 1 -8.27 23.30 5.80
CA MET A 1 -6.90 23.05 5.31
C MET A 1 -6.89 21.74 4.52
N GLN A 2 -6.62 21.80 3.21
CA GLN A 2 -6.47 20.60 2.39
C GLN A 2 -5.25 19.81 2.89
N ARG A 3 -5.50 18.61 3.41
CA ARG A 3 -4.45 17.69 3.85
C ARG A 3 -3.83 17.08 2.60
N TRP A 4 -2.66 17.57 2.20
CA TRP A 4 -1.90 16.96 1.09
C TRP A 4 -1.65 15.49 1.44
N SER A 5 -2.01 14.57 0.53
CA SER A 5 -1.80 13.13 0.71
C SER A 5 -0.31 12.83 0.91
N SER A 6 0.03 11.85 1.76
CA SER A 6 1.44 11.42 1.89
C SER A 6 1.96 10.93 0.54
N TRP A 7 3.28 11.04 0.28
CA TRP A 7 3.85 10.56 -0.98
C TRP A 7 3.56 9.07 -1.18
N SER A 8 3.43 8.33 -0.07
CA SER A 8 3.05 6.92 -0.08
C SER A 8 1.65 6.70 -0.62
N GLU A 9 0.69 7.53 -0.23
CA GLU A 9 -0.70 7.44 -0.69
C GLU A 9 -0.83 7.79 -2.16
N MET A 10 -0.11 8.82 -2.59
CA MET A 10 -0.05 9.17 -4.01
C MET A 10 0.55 8.00 -4.81
N GLU A 11 1.63 7.37 -4.33
CA GLU A 11 2.22 6.23 -5.04
C GLU A 11 1.26 5.05 -5.15
N ASP A 12 0.53 4.75 -4.08
CA ASP A 12 -0.46 3.67 -4.06
C ASP A 12 -1.63 3.99 -5.02
N GLN A 13 -2.16 5.22 -5.01
CA GLN A 13 -3.25 5.66 -5.91
C GLN A 13 -2.86 5.55 -7.39
N TYR A 14 -1.65 5.95 -7.75
CA TYR A 14 -1.19 5.89 -9.13
C TYR A 14 -0.97 4.44 -9.60
N ARG A 15 -0.50 3.54 -8.71
CA ARG A 15 -0.44 2.10 -9.02
C ARG A 15 -1.80 1.48 -9.21
N GLU A 16 -2.76 1.79 -8.34
CA GLU A 16 -4.12 1.29 -8.44
C GLU A 16 -4.79 1.77 -9.73
N GLY A 17 -4.60 3.04 -10.10
CA GLY A 17 -5.05 3.60 -11.37
C GLY A 17 -4.45 2.88 -12.59
N ALA A 18 -3.14 2.62 -12.58
CA ALA A 18 -2.48 1.88 -13.65
C ALA A 18 -3.03 0.44 -13.79
N LEU A 19 -3.33 -0.23 -12.66
CA LEU A 19 -3.91 -1.57 -12.65
C LEU A 19 -5.35 -1.58 -13.20
N ALA A 20 -6.15 -0.58 -12.83
CA ALA A 20 -7.51 -0.42 -13.34
C ALA A 20 -7.51 -0.22 -14.87
N LEU A 21 -6.62 0.64 -15.38
CA LEU A 21 -6.48 0.86 -16.83
C LEU A 21 -5.97 -0.39 -17.57
N LYS A 22 -5.04 -1.15 -16.99
CA LYS A 22 -4.63 -2.44 -17.57
C LYS A 22 -5.80 -3.41 -17.68
N THR A 23 -6.60 -3.52 -16.62
CA THR A 23 -7.79 -4.38 -16.60
C THR A 23 -8.82 -3.95 -17.65
N ALA A 24 -9.08 -2.65 -17.78
CA ALA A 24 -9.99 -2.12 -18.79
C ALA A 24 -9.48 -2.37 -20.21
N ARG A 25 -8.19 -2.11 -20.46
CA ARG A 25 -7.53 -2.36 -21.75
C ARG A 25 -7.55 -3.84 -22.14
N ASP A 26 -7.39 -4.74 -21.17
CA ASP A 26 -7.42 -6.19 -21.42
C ASP A 26 -8.84 -6.66 -21.77
N ARG A 27 -9.90 -6.08 -21.19
CA ARG A 27 -11.30 -6.34 -21.62
C ARG A 27 -11.58 -5.90 -23.05
N LEU A 28 -10.97 -4.79 -23.49
CA LEU A 28 -11.06 -4.33 -24.88
C LEU A 28 -10.32 -5.23 -25.89
N LYS A 29 -9.55 -6.24 -25.44
CA LYS A 29 -9.05 -7.30 -26.34
C LYS A 29 -10.14 -8.31 -26.70
N ASP A 30 -11.10 -8.52 -25.80
CA ASP A 30 -12.17 -9.50 -25.97
C ASP A 30 -13.33 -8.93 -26.82
N GLU A 31 -13.38 -7.60 -26.97
CA GLU A 31 -14.30 -6.87 -27.85
C GLU A 31 -13.59 -6.46 -29.15
N ASP A 32 -14.30 -6.59 -30.27
CA ASP A 32 -13.89 -6.33 -31.67
C ASP A 32 -12.59 -5.52 -31.85
N TYR A 33 -11.48 -6.26 -31.98
CA TYR A 33 -10.09 -5.77 -31.94
C TYR A 33 -9.81 -4.59 -32.89
N GLN A 34 -10.46 -4.55 -34.05
CA GLN A 34 -10.22 -3.55 -35.09
C GLN A 34 -10.80 -2.17 -34.71
N ARG A 35 -11.88 -2.12 -33.92
CA ARG A 35 -12.55 -0.87 -33.55
C ARG A 35 -11.96 -0.21 -32.30
N THR A 36 -11.22 -0.96 -31.49
CA THR A 36 -10.69 -0.50 -30.19
C THR A 36 -9.19 -0.17 -30.21
N ILE A 37 -8.54 -0.18 -31.38
CA ILE A 37 -7.09 0.04 -31.52
C ILE A 37 -6.68 1.40 -30.94
N ALA A 38 -7.38 2.47 -31.33
CA ALA A 38 -7.08 3.83 -30.87
C ALA A 38 -7.26 3.96 -29.35
N ASP A 39 -8.36 3.44 -28.80
CA ASP A 39 -8.63 3.47 -27.36
C ASP A 39 -7.55 2.71 -26.57
N ARG A 40 -7.10 1.57 -27.09
CA ARG A 40 -6.03 0.77 -26.46
C ARG A 40 -4.68 1.44 -26.51
N GLU A 41 -4.37 2.18 -27.57
CA GLU A 41 -3.15 2.97 -27.67
C GLU A 41 -3.16 4.12 -26.66
N ILE A 42 -4.26 4.87 -26.57
CA ILE A 42 -4.47 5.94 -25.60
C ILE A 42 -4.32 5.39 -24.17
N MET A 43 -5.01 4.28 -23.85
CA MET A 43 -4.89 3.63 -22.55
C MET A 43 -3.45 3.14 -22.28
N GLY A 44 -2.74 2.66 -23.31
CA GLY A 44 -1.34 2.28 -23.22
C GLY A 44 -0.44 3.46 -22.82
N SER A 45 -0.68 4.65 -23.38
CA SER A 45 0.03 5.87 -22.98
C SER A 45 -0.26 6.24 -21.52
N MET A 46 -1.54 6.28 -21.15
CA MET A 46 -1.96 6.62 -19.78
C MET A 46 -1.39 5.66 -18.74
N ILE A 47 -1.32 4.36 -19.04
CA ILE A 47 -0.69 3.36 -18.16
C ILE A 47 0.79 3.71 -17.94
N ARG A 48 1.53 4.04 -19.00
CA ARG A 48 2.95 4.41 -18.90
C ARG A 48 3.14 5.66 -18.04
N ASP A 49 2.33 6.70 -18.27
CA ASP A 49 2.41 7.96 -17.52
C ASP A 49 2.13 7.74 -16.01
N LEU A 50 1.14 6.90 -15.68
CA LEU A 50 0.85 6.54 -14.30
C LEU A 50 1.98 5.73 -13.66
N GLU A 51 2.57 4.78 -14.39
CA GLU A 51 3.70 3.97 -13.89
C GLU A 51 4.96 4.81 -13.69
N ASP A 52 5.25 5.75 -14.58
CA ASP A 52 6.38 6.66 -14.47
C ASP A 52 6.21 7.61 -13.29
N THR A 53 5.00 8.15 -13.11
CA THR A 53 4.67 8.98 -11.96
C THR A 53 4.76 8.18 -10.66
N ALA A 54 4.25 6.94 -10.62
CA ALA A 54 4.41 6.05 -9.48
C ALA A 54 5.89 5.76 -9.18
N ARG A 55 6.75 5.65 -10.21
CA ARG A 55 8.20 5.45 -10.03
C ARG A 55 8.88 6.68 -9.42
N VAL A 56 8.48 7.88 -9.83
CA VAL A 56 8.94 9.15 -9.23
C VAL A 56 8.48 9.26 -7.78
N LEU A 57 7.19 9.02 -7.53
CA LEU A 57 6.60 9.04 -6.19
C LEU A 57 7.27 8.01 -5.29
N LYS A 58 7.55 6.80 -5.78
CA LYS A 58 8.28 5.76 -5.03
C LYS A 58 9.62 6.28 -4.52
N ARG A 59 10.35 7.07 -5.31
CA ARG A 59 11.62 7.69 -4.84
C ARG A 59 11.36 8.71 -3.73
N LYS A 60 10.32 9.53 -3.84
CA LYS A 60 9.94 10.53 -2.82
C LYS A 60 9.42 9.88 -1.53
N VAL A 61 8.74 8.74 -1.64
CA VAL A 61 8.35 7.88 -0.52
C VAL A 61 9.58 7.42 0.27
N LEU A 62 10.67 7.04 -0.40
CA LEU A 62 11.92 6.67 0.29
C LEU A 62 12.51 7.85 1.08
N TYR A 63 12.37 9.08 0.58
CA TYR A 63 12.75 10.28 1.32
C TYR A 63 11.84 10.55 2.53
N GLU A 64 10.53 10.33 2.39
CA GLU A 64 9.57 10.39 3.51
C GLU A 64 9.89 9.35 4.60
N PHE A 65 10.45 8.20 4.22
CA PHE A 65 10.99 7.20 5.14
C PHE A 65 12.41 7.50 5.63
N GLY A 66 13.02 8.61 5.20
CA GLY A 66 14.27 9.14 5.77
C GLY A 66 14.05 9.92 7.07
N SER A 67 12.80 10.24 7.40
CA SER A 67 12.39 10.98 8.59
C SER A 67 11.43 10.17 9.48
N LEU A 68 11.83 8.93 9.83
CA LEU A 68 11.02 8.04 10.67
C LEU A 68 10.95 8.56 12.11
N SER A 69 9.76 8.51 12.71
CA SER A 69 9.62 8.73 14.16
C SER A 69 10.09 7.51 14.96
N GLU A 70 10.41 7.67 16.25
CA GLU A 70 10.83 6.55 17.11
C GLU A 70 9.79 5.40 17.15
N ASP A 71 8.49 5.75 17.21
CA ASP A 71 7.39 4.78 17.14
C ASP A 71 7.38 3.94 15.85
N GLU A 72 7.82 4.54 14.73
CA GLU A 72 7.88 3.86 13.44
C GLU A 72 9.10 2.94 13.35
N LEU A 73 10.21 3.34 13.96
CA LEU A 73 11.42 2.53 14.08
C LEU A 73 11.20 1.30 14.97
N ALA A 74 10.38 1.40 16.01
CA ALA A 74 10.06 0.29 16.92
C ALA A 74 9.32 -0.89 16.25
N LEU A 75 8.75 -0.68 15.06
CA LEU A 75 8.05 -1.73 14.29
C LEU A 75 9.01 -2.59 13.45
N LEU A 76 10.24 -2.13 13.29
CA LEU A 76 11.28 -2.79 12.51
C LEU A 76 12.09 -3.73 13.40
N THR A 77 12.58 -4.83 12.84
CA THR A 77 13.63 -5.59 13.51
C THR A 77 14.92 -4.76 13.55
N ASP A 78 15.84 -5.05 14.46
CA ASP A 78 17.12 -4.34 14.55
C ASP A 78 17.86 -4.30 13.20
N ARG A 79 17.81 -5.42 12.46
CA ARG A 79 18.43 -5.49 11.12
C ARG A 79 17.70 -4.63 10.08
N GLN A 80 16.37 -4.55 10.14
CA GLN A 80 15.57 -3.69 9.27
C GLN A 80 15.82 -2.21 9.59
N ARG A 81 15.89 -1.88 10.89
CA ARG A 81 16.19 -0.55 11.39
C ARG A 81 17.59 -0.09 10.95
N GLN A 82 18.60 -0.90 11.19
CA GLN A 82 19.98 -0.62 10.80
C GLN A 82 20.10 -0.33 9.30
N ILE A 83 19.46 -1.16 8.45
CA ILE A 83 19.51 -0.96 6.99
C ILE A 83 18.70 0.29 6.58
N ALA A 84 17.57 0.56 7.22
CA ALA A 84 16.77 1.77 6.95
C ALA A 84 17.53 3.05 7.32
N GLU A 85 18.21 3.07 8.47
CA GLU A 85 19.04 4.19 8.93
C GLU A 85 20.23 4.42 7.99
N LEU A 86 20.97 3.36 7.63
CA LEU A 86 22.08 3.50 6.68
C LEU A 86 21.62 3.99 5.31
N ARG A 87 20.43 3.59 4.86
CA ARG A 87 19.87 4.00 3.57
C ARG A 87 19.59 5.49 3.47
N GLN A 88 19.49 6.21 4.58
CA GLN A 88 19.38 7.67 4.59
C GLN A 88 20.62 8.36 4.02
N ARG A 89 21.80 7.72 4.13
CA ARG A 89 23.10 8.35 3.80
C ARG A 89 23.92 7.57 2.78
N TYR A 90 23.63 6.30 2.57
CA TYR A 90 24.42 5.39 1.74
C TYR A 90 23.56 4.68 0.70
N SER A 91 24.16 4.35 -0.45
CA SER A 91 23.58 3.50 -1.48
C SER A 91 23.54 2.03 -1.06
N TYR A 92 22.76 1.19 -1.76
CA TYR A 92 22.68 -0.24 -1.43
C TYR A 92 24.02 -0.96 -1.51
N ARG A 93 24.91 -0.52 -2.41
CA ARG A 93 26.25 -1.09 -2.56
C ARG A 93 27.15 -0.74 -1.38
N GLU A 94 27.16 0.52 -0.98
CA GLU A 94 27.92 0.99 0.19
C GLU A 94 27.40 0.35 1.49
N ILE A 95 26.08 0.14 1.60
CA ILE A 95 25.50 -0.57 2.76
C ILE A 95 25.93 -2.04 2.75
N ALA A 96 25.89 -2.70 1.59
CA ALA A 96 26.34 -4.09 1.44
C ALA A 96 27.79 -4.25 1.91
N GLU A 97 28.68 -3.35 1.48
CA GLU A 97 30.08 -3.30 1.91
C GLU A 97 30.20 -3.09 3.43
N LYS A 98 29.46 -2.13 4.00
CA LYS A 98 29.48 -1.84 5.45
C LYS A 98 28.91 -2.97 6.32
N THR A 99 27.97 -3.76 5.79
CA THR A 99 27.22 -4.77 6.56
C THR A 99 27.64 -6.20 6.27
N GLY A 100 28.57 -6.41 5.33
CA GLY A 100 28.99 -7.73 4.85
C GLY A 100 27.89 -8.51 4.12
N LEU A 101 26.84 -7.83 3.64
CA LEU A 101 25.71 -8.45 2.97
C LEU A 101 25.83 -8.36 1.45
N ALA A 102 25.16 -9.27 0.74
CA ALA A 102 24.91 -9.07 -0.68
C ALA A 102 23.97 -7.87 -0.91
N VAL A 103 24.20 -7.11 -1.99
CA VAL A 103 23.37 -5.95 -2.38
C VAL A 103 21.89 -6.31 -2.48
N ASN A 104 21.57 -7.48 -3.06
CA ASN A 104 20.19 -7.97 -3.17
C ASN A 104 19.55 -8.22 -1.80
N THR A 105 20.32 -8.72 -0.83
CA THR A 105 19.85 -8.93 0.55
C THR A 105 19.55 -7.61 1.23
N VAL A 106 20.43 -6.60 1.07
CA VAL A 106 20.18 -5.24 1.61
C VAL A 106 18.90 -4.66 1.01
N PHE A 107 18.74 -4.76 -0.31
CA PHE A 107 17.55 -4.29 -1.01
C PHE A 107 16.29 -4.98 -0.49
N TYR A 108 16.31 -6.30 -0.34
CA TYR A 108 15.17 -7.08 0.18
C TYR A 108 14.79 -6.66 1.60
N ILE A 109 15.77 -6.56 2.51
CA ILE A 109 15.51 -6.15 3.90
C ILE A 109 14.92 -4.74 3.96
N TYR A 110 15.47 -3.81 3.17
CA TYR A 110 14.95 -2.46 3.08
C TYR A 110 13.51 -2.42 2.55
N GLN A 111 13.18 -3.21 1.53
CA GLN A 111 11.80 -3.33 1.05
C GLN A 111 10.84 -3.86 2.12
N GLN A 112 11.26 -4.84 2.91
CA GLN A 112 10.44 -5.36 4.01
C GLN A 112 10.18 -4.29 5.07
N ALA A 113 11.20 -3.48 5.41
CA ALA A 113 11.06 -2.35 6.32
C ALA A 113 10.04 -1.33 5.79
N VAL A 114 10.20 -0.91 4.52
CA VAL A 114 9.28 0.02 3.85
C VAL A 114 7.83 -0.51 3.85
N ARG A 115 7.62 -1.79 3.56
CA ARG A 115 6.28 -2.41 3.57
C ARG A 115 5.64 -2.38 4.95
N LYS A 116 6.39 -2.72 6.00
CA LYS A 116 5.90 -2.65 7.39
C LYS A 116 5.49 -1.23 7.77
N LEU A 117 6.33 -0.26 7.44
CA LEU A 117 6.07 1.15 7.72
C LEU A 117 4.85 1.67 6.96
N LYS A 118 4.72 1.35 5.67
CA LYS A 118 3.51 1.65 4.88
C LYS A 118 2.25 1.09 5.54
N GLN A 119 2.28 -0.17 5.96
CA GLN A 119 1.15 -0.79 6.65
C GLN A 119 0.82 -0.10 7.97
N ALA A 120 1.82 0.30 8.74
CA ALA A 120 1.64 0.99 10.01
C ALA A 120 1.04 2.40 9.82
N LYS A 121 1.59 3.18 8.89
CA LYS A 121 1.04 4.50 8.50
C LYS A 121 -0.39 4.39 8.01
N ARG A 122 -0.68 3.39 7.15
CA ARG A 122 -2.04 3.13 6.67
C ARG A 122 -2.99 2.82 7.83
N LYS A 123 -2.62 1.92 8.75
CA LYS A 123 -3.44 1.62 9.93
C LYS A 123 -3.69 2.87 10.79
N LYS A 124 -2.66 3.68 11.05
CA LYS A 124 -2.77 4.93 11.81
C LYS A 124 -3.71 5.93 11.12
N LYS A 125 -3.59 6.08 9.80
CA LYS A 125 -4.44 6.98 9.00
C LYS A 125 -5.89 6.52 8.96
N GLU A 126 -6.11 5.22 8.76
CA GLU A 126 -7.44 4.61 8.69
C GLU A 126 -8.05 4.39 10.09
N GLY A 127 -7.36 4.82 11.16
CA GLY A 127 -7.79 4.64 12.55
C GLY A 127 -7.98 3.17 12.94
N ILE A 128 -7.28 2.25 12.25
CA ILE A 128 -7.41 0.81 12.42
C ILE A 128 -6.70 0.42 13.71
N PRO A 129 -7.43 -0.19 14.66
CA PRO A 129 -6.82 -0.65 15.90
C PRO A 129 -5.79 -1.76 15.66
N PRO A 130 -4.72 -1.81 16.48
CA PRO A 130 -3.74 -2.89 16.41
C PRO A 130 -4.39 -4.25 16.75
N GLY A 131 -3.84 -5.34 16.22
CA GLY A 131 -4.30 -6.72 16.52
C GLY A 131 -5.40 -7.28 15.61
N LEU A 132 -5.97 -6.49 14.69
CA LEU A 132 -6.97 -7.02 13.74
C LEU A 132 -6.36 -7.97 12.68
N SER A 133 -7.07 -9.06 12.39
CA SER A 133 -6.79 -9.95 11.24
C SER A 133 -7.03 -9.22 9.89
N PRO A 134 -6.49 -9.71 8.76
CA PRO A 134 -6.70 -9.07 7.45
C PRO A 134 -8.18 -8.81 7.12
N GLN A 135 -9.04 -9.81 7.32
CA GLN A 135 -10.48 -9.69 7.08
C GLN A 135 -11.13 -8.64 8.02
N GLN A 136 -10.74 -8.62 9.29
CA GLN A 136 -11.26 -7.63 10.25
C GLN A 136 -10.86 -6.20 9.89
N LYS A 137 -9.66 -5.99 9.32
CA LYS A 137 -9.22 -4.66 8.85
C LYS A 137 -10.10 -4.16 7.72
N GLU A 138 -10.38 -5.01 6.72
CA GLU A 138 -11.22 -4.63 5.58
C GLU A 138 -12.65 -4.30 6.02
N ILE A 139 -13.22 -5.14 6.89
CA ILE A 139 -14.55 -4.89 7.47
C ILE A 139 -14.57 -3.58 8.26
N TYR A 140 -13.56 -3.34 9.10
CA TYR A 140 -13.46 -2.11 9.91
C TYR A 140 -13.34 -0.86 9.05
N VAL A 141 -12.49 -0.87 8.02
CA VAL A 141 -12.30 0.27 7.11
C VAL A 141 -13.57 0.61 6.34
N LEU A 142 -14.30 -0.39 5.86
CA LEU A 142 -15.57 -0.15 5.16
C LEU A 142 -16.63 0.39 6.13
N TYR A 143 -16.71 -0.17 7.34
CA TYR A 143 -17.66 0.25 8.35
C TYR A 143 -17.40 1.67 8.88
N SER A 144 -16.14 2.03 9.14
CA SER A 144 -15.77 3.39 9.58
C SER A 144 -16.02 4.47 8.53
N ARG A 145 -16.15 4.08 7.25
CA ARG A 145 -16.57 4.95 6.14
C ARG A 145 -18.10 5.02 5.97
N GLY A 146 -18.86 4.43 6.87
CA GLY A 146 -20.33 4.45 6.87
C GLY A 146 -21.00 3.41 5.95
N VAL A 147 -20.25 2.48 5.37
CA VAL A 147 -20.82 1.41 4.52
C VAL A 147 -21.64 0.45 5.38
N LYS A 148 -22.87 0.14 4.94
CA LYS A 148 -23.78 -0.72 5.72
C LYS A 148 -23.28 -2.18 5.73
N PRO A 149 -23.48 -2.95 6.83
CA PRO A 149 -23.02 -4.34 6.91
C PRO A 149 -23.45 -5.25 5.74
N LYS A 150 -24.65 -5.02 5.20
CA LYS A 150 -25.15 -5.74 4.01
C LYS A 150 -24.31 -5.45 2.75
N GLU A 151 -23.90 -4.19 2.57
CA GLU A 151 -23.07 -3.78 1.44
C GLU A 151 -21.62 -4.25 1.61
N ILE A 152 -21.11 -4.27 2.85
CA ILE A 152 -19.79 -4.85 3.17
C ILE A 152 -19.76 -6.34 2.80
N ALA A 153 -20.81 -7.08 3.18
CA ALA A 153 -20.96 -8.50 2.87
C ALA A 153 -20.89 -8.75 1.36
N SER A 154 -21.63 -7.94 0.57
CA SER A 154 -21.59 -8.02 -0.90
C SER A 154 -20.21 -7.66 -1.48
N LYS A 155 -19.53 -6.64 -0.95
CA LYS A 155 -18.20 -6.23 -1.44
C LYS A 155 -17.10 -7.26 -1.14
N LEU A 156 -17.20 -7.94 -0.02
CA LEU A 156 -16.21 -8.92 0.43
C LEU A 156 -16.59 -10.37 0.10
N ASN A 157 -17.72 -10.57 -0.57
CA ASN A 157 -18.28 -11.89 -0.90
C ASN A 157 -18.36 -12.84 0.30
N ILE A 158 -18.87 -12.34 1.43
CA ILE A 158 -19.09 -13.10 2.67
C ILE A 158 -20.52 -12.91 3.16
N SER A 159 -21.00 -13.75 4.07
CA SER A 159 -22.35 -13.58 4.61
C SER A 159 -22.47 -12.36 5.52
N ARG A 160 -23.69 -11.81 5.60
CA ARG A 160 -23.98 -10.66 6.47
C ARG A 160 -23.75 -11.00 7.95
N GLU A 161 -24.03 -12.23 8.35
CA GLU A 161 -23.82 -12.75 9.69
C GLU A 161 -22.33 -12.75 10.04
N VAL A 162 -21.46 -13.17 9.11
CA VAL A 162 -20.00 -13.11 9.29
C VAL A 162 -19.55 -11.67 9.52
N VAL A 163 -20.08 -10.71 8.77
CA VAL A 163 -19.77 -9.28 8.97
C VAL A 163 -20.14 -8.82 10.38
N TYR A 164 -21.34 -9.16 10.88
CA TYR A 164 -21.75 -8.80 12.24
C TYR A 164 -20.88 -9.46 13.31
N VAL A 165 -20.56 -10.75 13.19
CA VAL A 165 -19.69 -11.46 14.13
C VAL A 165 -18.32 -10.79 14.18
N GLN A 166 -17.74 -10.44 13.02
CA GLN A 166 -16.44 -9.78 12.97
C GLN A 166 -16.49 -8.36 13.54
N LEU A 167 -17.56 -7.58 13.29
CA LEU A 167 -17.73 -6.25 13.89
C LEU A 167 -17.81 -6.33 15.42
N ASN A 168 -18.51 -7.32 15.98
CA ASN A 168 -18.56 -7.52 17.43
C ASN A 168 -17.20 -7.91 18.01
N ARG A 169 -16.46 -8.80 17.33
CA ARG A 169 -15.08 -9.14 17.72
C ARG A 169 -14.17 -7.92 17.68
N ILE A 170 -14.28 -7.10 16.64
CA ILE A 170 -13.54 -5.83 16.53
C ILE A 170 -13.85 -4.95 17.73
N LYS A 171 -15.13 -4.66 18.05
CA LYS A 171 -15.51 -3.86 19.23
C LYS A 171 -14.87 -4.37 20.53
N SER A 172 -14.92 -5.68 20.76
CA SER A 172 -14.33 -6.29 21.95
C SER A 172 -12.80 -6.16 22.03
N LEU A 173 -12.12 -6.20 20.88
CA LEU A 173 -10.67 -6.03 20.79
C LEU A 173 -10.24 -4.56 20.96
N THR A 174 -11.15 -3.62 20.70
CA THR A 174 -10.82 -2.20 20.56
C THR A 174 -11.34 -1.33 21.70
N LYS A 175 -12.10 -1.90 22.65
CA LYS A 175 -12.76 -1.16 23.76
C LYS A 175 -13.44 0.13 23.26
N ILE A 176 -14.20 0.02 22.16
CA ILE A 176 -15.09 1.08 21.63
C ILE A 176 -16.52 0.63 21.86
#